data_AF-A0A4R5V0U0-F1
#
_entry.id   AF-A0A4R5V0U0-F1
#
_cell.length_a   1.000
_cell.length_b   1.000
_cell.length_c   1.000
_cell.angle_alpha   90.00
_cell.angle_beta   90.00
_cell.angle_gamma   90.00
#
_symmetry.space_group_name_H-M   'P 1'
#
loop_
_entity.id
_entity.type
_entity.pdbx_description
1 polymer ?
#
loop_
_entity_poly.entity_id
_entity_poly.type
_entity_poly.pdbx_seq_one_letter_code
_entity_poly.pdbx_strand_id
1 'polypeptide(L)' 'MRTTIDIPEELLKEVMKITGASTKSQAVKLVLEEKIAQNKRKRLISMKGTIDLDLDLDISRDRK' A
#
# COMPACT_ATOMS: atom_id res chain seq x y z
N MET A 1 -11.20 -5.19 -16.91
CA MET A 1 -10.79 -5.72 -18.22
C MET A 1 -10.41 -7.18 -18.05
N ARG A 2 -10.82 -8.08 -18.97
CA ARG A 2 -10.39 -9.49 -18.94
C ARG A 2 -9.09 -9.60 -19.75
N THR A 3 -8.00 -9.94 -19.08
CA THR A 3 -6.68 -10.09 -19.69
C THR A 3 -6.13 -11.47 -19.40
N THR A 4 -5.41 -12.03 -20.36
CA THR A 4 -4.64 -13.26 -20.17
C THR A 4 -3.21 -12.85 -19.84
N ILE A 5 -2.75 -13.19 -18.64
CA ILE A 5 -1.40 -12.91 -18.16
C ILE A 5 -0.84 -14.24 -17.70
N ASP A 6 0.38 -14.56 -18.12
CA ASP A 6 1.08 -15.74 -17.62
C ASP A 6 1.70 -15.41 -16.26
N ILE A 7 1.32 -16.15 -15.23
CA ILE A 7 1.74 -15.92 -13.83
C ILE A 7 2.13 -17.29 -13.25
N PRO A 8 3.31 -17.40 -12.62
CA PRO A 8 3.72 -18.62 -11.92
C PRO A 8 2.66 -19.05 -10.90
N GLU A 9 2.27 -20.32 -10.94
CA GLU A 9 1.19 -20.81 -10.07
C GLU A 9 1.55 -20.77 -8.59
N GLU A 10 2.83 -20.98 -8.26
CA GLU A 10 3.34 -20.89 -6.89
C GLU A 10 3.15 -19.49 -6.30
N LEU A 11 3.48 -18.46 -7.07
CA LEU A 11 3.35 -17.06 -6.68
C LEU A 11 1.87 -16.69 -6.48
N LEU A 12 0.99 -17.20 -7.35
CA LEU A 12 -0.44 -16.98 -7.21
C LEU A 12 -1.03 -17.68 -5.98
N LYS A 13 -0.57 -18.90 -5.67
CA LYS A 13 -0.96 -19.64 -4.46
C LYS A 13 -0.50 -18.92 -3.20
N GLU A 14 0.71 -18.40 -3.18
CA GLU A 14 1.23 -17.62 -2.05
C GLU A 14 0.42 -16.33 -1.85
N VAL A 15 0.15 -15.60 -2.93
CA VAL A 15 -0.69 -14.40 -2.91
C VAL A 15 -2.11 -14.72 -2.40
N MET A 16 -2.72 -15.82 -2.85
CA MET A 16 -4.03 -16.25 -2.36
C MET A 16 -4.02 -16.62 -0.87
N LYS A 17 -2.95 -17.27 -0.38
CA LYS A 17 -2.78 -17.57 1.05
C LYS A 17 -2.64 -16.30 1.89
N ILE A 18 -1.86 -15.33 1.42
CA ILE A 18 -1.64 -14.06 2.14
C ILE A 18 -2.90 -13.20 2.14
N THR A 19 -3.59 -13.12 1.00
CA THR A 19 -4.76 -12.24 0.85
C THR A 19 -6.07 -12.88 1.32
N GLY A 20 -6.13 -14.20 1.49
CA GLY A 20 -7.35 -14.93 1.80
C GLY A 20 -8.41 -14.88 0.70
N ALA A 21 -8.04 -14.48 -0.52
CA ALA A 21 -8.99 -14.25 -1.60
C ALA A 21 -9.54 -15.56 -2.17
N SER A 22 -10.85 -15.60 -2.39
CA SER A 22 -11.57 -16.78 -2.90
C SER A 22 -11.27 -17.07 -4.37
N THR A 23 -10.82 -16.07 -5.14
CA THR A 23 -10.55 -16.20 -6.58
C THR A 23 -9.19 -15.64 -6.97
N LYS A 24 -8.59 -16.23 -8.00
CA LYS A 24 -7.31 -15.79 -8.58
C LYS A 24 -7.35 -14.31 -9.00
N SER A 25 -8.43 -13.88 -9.65
CA SER A 25 -8.60 -12.49 -10.09
C SER A 25 -8.71 -11.51 -8.93
N GLN A 26 -9.40 -11.89 -7.84
CA GLN A 26 -9.51 -11.05 -6.65
C GLN A 26 -8.17 -10.92 -5.93
N ALA A 27 -7.42 -12.00 -5.83
CA ALA A 27 -6.09 -11.99 -5.21
C ALA A 27 -5.14 -11.01 -5.94
N VAL A 28 -5.13 -11.06 -7.28
CA VAL A 28 -4.33 -10.14 -8.10
C VAL A 28 -4.81 -8.69 -7.94
N LYS A 29 -6.13 -8.45 -7.91
CA LYS A 29 -6.69 -7.10 -7.71
C LYS A 29 -6.23 -6.50 -6.37
N LEU A 30 -6.33 -7.26 -5.28
CA LEU A 30 -5.94 -6.81 -3.94
C LEU A 30 -4.47 -6.45 -3.87
N VAL A 31 -3.59 -7.28 -4.45
CA VAL A 31 -2.14 -7.01 -4.47
C VAL A 31 -1.82 -5.74 -5.27
N LEU A 32 -2.49 -5.52 -6.40
CA LEU A 32 -2.28 -4.32 -7.20
C LEU A 32 -2.74 -3.06 -6.46
N GLU A 33 -3.90 -3.09 -5.81
CA GLU A 33 -4.41 -1.99 -5.00
C GLU A 33 -3.47 -1.67 -3.83
N GLU A 34 -3.02 -2.69 -3.11
CA GLU A 34 -2.06 -2.54 -2.00
C GLU A 34 -0.72 -1.99 -2.50
N LYS A 35 -0.24 -2.43 -3.66
CA LYS A 35 1.01 -1.93 -4.23
C LYS A 35 0.94 -0.45 -4.57
N ILE A 36 -0.20 0.01 -5.11
CA ILE A 36 -0.44 1.43 -5.39
C ILE A 36 -0.49 2.21 -4.08
N ALA A 37 -1.20 1.72 -3.06
CA ALA A 37 -1.27 2.35 -1.75
C ALA A 37 0.12 2.46 -1.09
N GLN A 38 0.91 1.39 -1.16
CA GLN A 38 2.29 1.35 -0.67
C GLN A 38 3.16 2.42 -1.36
N ASN A 39 3.07 2.55 -2.68
CA ASN A 39 3.82 3.56 -3.42
C ASN A 39 3.40 4.99 -3.06
N LYS A 40 2.10 5.25 -2.87
CA LYS A 40 1.60 6.54 -2.39
C LYS A 40 2.16 6.88 -1.01
N ARG A 41 2.15 5.92 -0.07
CA ARG A 41 2.73 6.09 1.27
C ARG A 41 4.24 6.35 1.19
N LYS A 42 4.98 5.60 0.37
CA LYS A 42 6.42 5.82 0.16
C LYS A 42 6.73 7.21 -0.39
N ARG A 43 5.91 7.71 -1.32
CA ARG A 43 6.04 9.08 -1.85
C ARG A 43 5.85 10.13 -0.74
N LEU A 44 4.84 9.96 0.12
CA LEU A 44 4.63 10.87 1.25
C LEU A 44 5.81 10.83 2.24
N ILE A 45 6.34 9.63 2.52
CA ILE A 45 7.53 9.47 3.37
C ILE A 45 8.75 10.12 2.72
N SER A 46 8.94 10.04 1.41
CA SER A 46 10.04 10.72 0.72
C SER A 46 9.93 12.25 0.76
N MET A 47 8.73 12.79 1.00
CA MET A 47 8.51 14.22 1.21
C MET A 47 8.72 14.64 2.67
N LYS A 48 9.07 13.71 3.56
CA LYS A 48 9.41 14.00 4.96
C LYS A 48 10.67 14.87 5.00
N GLY A 49 10.55 16.08 5.55
CA GLY A 49 11.64 17.04 5.67
C GLY A 49 11.74 18.04 4.51
N THR A 50 10.88 17.95 3.48
CA THR A 50 10.75 18.99 2.44
C THR A 50 9.76 20.09 2.85
N ILE A 51 8.87 19.78 3.80
CA ILE A 51 7.90 20.72 4.34
C ILE A 51 8.50 21.25 5.64
N ASP A 52 8.87 22.53 5.63
CA ASP A 52 9.19 23.25 6.85
C ASP A 52 7.88 23.53 7.59
N LEU A 53 7.70 22.84 8.70
CA LEU A 53 6.47 22.87 9.48
C LEU A 53 6.76 23.62 10.76
N ASP A 54 6.63 24.95 10.69
CA ASP A 54 6.79 25.86 11.81
C ASP A 54 5.57 25.74 12.74
N LEU A 55 5.57 24.68 13.55
CA LEU A 55 4.53 24.37 14.52
C LEU A 55 5.13 24.21 15.90
N ASP A 56 4.65 25.01 16.84
CA ASP A 56 4.89 24.82 18.25
C ASP A 56 4.12 23.59 18.75
N LEU A 57 4.86 22.50 18.92
CA LEU A 57 4.36 21.19 19.35
C LEU A 57 3.83 21.19 20.78
N ASP A 58 4.20 22.17 21.62
CA ASP A 58 3.75 22.26 23.01
C ASP A 58 2.36 22.90 23.06
N ILE A 59 2.11 23.94 22.27
CA ILE A 59 0.77 24.53 22.08
C ILE A 59 -0.17 23.53 21.39
N SER A 60 0.31 22.85 20.34
CA SER A 60 -0.50 21.91 19.56
C SER A 60 -0.99 20.71 20.36
N ARG A 61 -0.25 20.29 21.38
CA ARG A 61 -0.52 19.03 22.10
C ARG A 61 -1.16 19.23 23.46
N ASP A 62 -1.47 20.48 23.82
CA ASP A 62 -2.09 20.89 25.08
C ASP A 62 -1.41 20.22 26.29
N ARG A 63 -0.07 20.08 26.21
CA ARG A 63 0.74 19.52 27.29
C ARG A 63 1.08 20.67 28.22
N LYS A 64 0.20 20.90 29.20
CA LYS A 64 0.40 21.83 30.30
C LYS A 64 1.13 21.16 31.46
#